data_AF-A0AAJ2TFA4-F1
#
_entry.id   AF-A0AAJ2TFA4-F1
#
_cell.length_a   1.000
_cell.length_b   1.000
_cell.length_c   1.000
_cell.angle_alpha   90.00
_cell.angle_beta   90.00
_cell.angle_gamma   90.00
#
_symmetry.space_group_name_H-M   'P 1'
#
loop_
_entity.id
_entity.type
_entity.pdbx_description
1 polymer ?
#
loop_
_entity_poly.entity_id
_entity_poly.type
_entity_poly.pdbx_seq_one_letter_code
_entity_poly.pdbx_strand_id
1 'polypeptide(L)'
;MSYSPKHNDKAKILSFIFLFGAIVVWMIGAYIGRFYWVVQLAAILMMVVGTQLLGRFVLIDYKYVVQDNNYNGYDFLIYKIQGKKVTKVCYVSLSKVIAIFRLTDLPDYQKKYGRTSNRFNYCVNIGAKETFVLIFRDGKDLIEVRFEPDRKFADDLAKIAALPSENE
;
A
#
# COMPACT_ATOMS: atom_id res chain seq x y z
N MET A 1 15.51 12.55 3.38
CA MET A 1 14.26 12.69 4.17
C MET A 1 13.67 11.32 4.46
N SER A 2 13.07 11.07 5.63
CA SER A 2 12.39 9.79 5.89
C SER A 2 11.04 9.98 6.56
N TYR A 3 10.01 9.30 6.06
CA TYR A 3 8.65 9.36 6.60
C TYR A 3 8.12 7.96 6.89
N SER A 4 7.45 7.82 8.04
CA SER A 4 6.75 6.60 8.43
C SER A 4 5.26 6.93 8.58
N PRO A 5 4.39 6.45 7.68
CA PRO A 5 2.94 6.57 7.81
C PRO A 5 2.41 6.12 9.17
N LYS A 6 1.41 6.84 9.68
CA LYS A 6 0.70 6.49 10.91
C LYS A 6 -0.28 5.34 10.64
N HIS A 7 -0.22 4.31 11.47
CA HIS A 7 -1.11 3.17 11.35
C HIS A 7 -2.51 3.48 11.90
N ASN A 8 -3.54 2.96 11.22
CA ASN A 8 -4.94 3.10 11.59
C ASN A 8 -5.45 1.80 12.23
N ASP A 9 -6.09 1.91 13.39
CA ASP A 9 -6.63 0.75 14.11
C ASP A 9 -7.81 0.07 13.39
N LYS A 10 -8.37 0.68 12.33
CA LYS A 10 -9.40 0.04 11.48
C LYS A 10 -8.99 -1.34 10.98
N ALA A 11 -7.75 -1.52 10.53
CA ALA A 11 -7.29 -2.81 10.02
C ALA A 11 -7.17 -3.86 11.13
N LYS A 12 -6.74 -3.44 12.33
CA LYS A 12 -6.70 -4.30 13.53
C LYS A 12 -8.09 -4.72 13.97
N ILE A 13 -9.03 -3.77 14.07
CA ILE A 13 -10.42 -4.03 14.45
C ILE A 13 -11.07 -4.98 13.45
N LEU A 14 -10.91 -4.72 12.15
CA LEU A 14 -11.49 -5.55 11.10
C LEU A 14 -10.93 -6.98 11.13
N SER A 15 -9.60 -7.12 11.25
CA SER A 15 -8.96 -8.43 11.36
C SER A 15 -9.43 -9.19 12.61
N PHE A 16 -9.54 -8.50 13.74
CA PHE A 16 -10.06 -9.08 14.98
C PHE A 16 -11.49 -9.59 14.84
N ILE A 17 -12.38 -8.81 14.20
CA ILE A 17 -13.77 -9.21 13.94
C ILE A 17 -13.83 -10.47 13.07
N PHE A 18 -13.02 -10.55 12.01
CA PHE A 18 -13.00 -11.74 11.14
C PHE A 18 -12.47 -12.98 11.86
N LEU A 19 -11.42 -12.86 12.65
CA LEU A 19 -10.84 -14.00 13.38
C LEU A 19 -11.76 -14.47 14.51
N PHE A 20 -12.31 -13.54 15.30
CA PHE A 20 -13.24 -13.88 16.37
C PHE A 20 -14.56 -14.43 15.81
N GLY A 21 -15.07 -13.81 14.73
CA GLY A 21 -16.25 -14.28 14.01
C GLY A 21 -16.07 -15.69 13.46
N ALA A 22 -14.91 -16.03 12.91
CA ALA A 22 -14.62 -17.38 12.43
C ALA A 22 -14.73 -18.44 13.55
N ILE A 23 -14.25 -18.13 14.76
CA ILE A 23 -14.34 -19.03 15.92
C ILE A 23 -15.80 -19.24 16.34
N VAL A 24 -16.59 -18.17 16.38
CA VAL A 24 -18.03 -18.24 16.73
C VAL A 24 -18.80 -19.06 15.69
N VAL A 25 -18.56 -18.81 14.40
CA VAL A 25 -19.20 -19.56 13.31
C VAL A 25 -18.80 -21.04 13.34
N TRP A 26 -17.54 -21.34 13.66
CA TRP A 26 -17.08 -22.71 13.85
C TRP A 26 -17.82 -23.42 14.99
N MET A 27 -17.97 -22.75 16.14
CA MET A 27 -18.72 -23.31 17.28
C MET A 27 -20.19 -23.58 16.91
N ILE A 28 -20.86 -22.64 16.24
CA ILE A 28 -22.26 -22.81 15.82
C ILE A 28 -22.38 -23.96 14.80
N GLY A 29 -21.43 -24.07 13.87
CA GLY A 29 -21.39 -25.15 12.88
C GLY A 29 -21.27 -26.55 13.50
N ALA A 30 -20.67 -26.67 14.68
CA ALA A 30 -20.58 -27.94 15.40
C ALA A 30 -21.94 -28.45 15.93
N TYR A 31 -22.92 -27.57 16.14
CA TYR A 31 -24.25 -27.93 16.62
C TYR A 31 -25.25 -28.19 15.47
N ILE A 32 -24.94 -27.79 14.24
CA ILE A 32 -25.83 -27.94 13.08
C ILE A 32 -25.51 -29.24 12.34
N GLY A 33 -26.26 -30.30 12.64
CA GLY A 33 -26.03 -31.64 12.06
C GLY A 33 -26.25 -31.75 10.54
N ARG A 34 -27.12 -30.90 9.95
CA ARG A 34 -27.57 -31.08 8.55
C ARG A 34 -26.74 -30.33 7.49
N PHE A 35 -25.84 -29.43 7.90
CA PHE A 35 -24.95 -28.66 6.99
C PHE A 35 -23.60 -28.26 7.63
N TYR A 36 -23.15 -29.02 8.63
CA TYR A 36 -21.93 -28.77 9.40
C TYR A 36 -20.71 -28.44 8.50
N TRP A 37 -20.53 -29.17 7.40
CA TRP A 37 -19.39 -29.05 6.52
C TRP A 37 -19.35 -27.70 5.76
N VAL A 38 -20.52 -27.14 5.42
CA VAL A 38 -20.62 -25.83 4.73
C VAL A 38 -20.24 -24.71 5.70
N VAL A 39 -20.74 -24.79 6.93
CA VAL A 39 -20.49 -23.77 7.96
C VAL A 39 -19.02 -23.78 8.37
N GLN A 40 -18.40 -24.96 8.47
CA GLN A 40 -16.97 -25.06 8.75
C GLN A 40 -16.08 -24.56 7.62
N LEU A 41 -16.43 -24.84 6.35
CA LEU A 41 -15.72 -24.25 5.20
C LEU A 41 -15.81 -22.71 5.21
N ALA A 42 -16.99 -22.16 5.50
CA ALA A 42 -17.16 -20.70 5.60
C ALA A 42 -16.30 -20.10 6.74
N ALA A 43 -16.20 -20.78 7.88
CA ALA A 43 -15.34 -20.35 8.99
C ALA A 43 -13.85 -20.37 8.61
N ILE A 44 -13.39 -21.40 7.89
CA ILE A 44 -12.00 -21.48 7.39
C ILE A 44 -11.71 -20.33 6.43
N LEU A 45 -12.62 -20.04 5.49
CA LEU A 45 -12.46 -18.93 4.55
C LEU A 45 -12.36 -17.59 5.28
N MET A 46 -13.22 -17.35 6.28
CA MET A 46 -13.15 -16.14 7.10
C MET A 46 -11.84 -16.04 7.88
N MET A 47 -11.35 -17.16 8.43
CA MET A 47 -10.06 -17.20 9.13
C MET A 47 -8.88 -16.88 8.21
N VAL A 48 -8.88 -17.43 6.97
CA VAL A 48 -7.85 -17.13 5.96
C VAL A 48 -7.85 -15.64 5.61
N VAL A 49 -9.01 -15.05 5.36
CA VAL A 49 -9.13 -13.61 5.07
C VAL A 49 -8.66 -12.77 6.25
N GLY A 50 -9.09 -13.10 7.48
CA GLY A 50 -8.66 -12.41 8.70
C GLY A 50 -7.14 -12.44 8.88
N THR A 51 -6.52 -13.60 8.62
CA THR A 51 -5.06 -13.81 8.72
C THR A 51 -4.31 -13.04 7.63
N GLN A 52 -4.82 -13.03 6.39
CA GLN A 52 -4.22 -12.25 5.31
C GLN A 52 -4.25 -10.74 5.60
N LEU A 53 -5.36 -10.22 6.15
CA LEU A 53 -5.46 -8.82 6.57
C LEU A 53 -4.49 -8.50 7.71
N LEU A 54 -4.39 -9.39 8.70
CA LEU A 54 -3.46 -9.24 9.81
C LEU A 54 -2.01 -9.18 9.31
N GLY A 55 -1.63 -10.15 8.49
CA GLY A 55 -0.28 -10.23 7.93
C GLY A 55 0.06 -9.04 7.04
N ARG A 56 -0.90 -8.54 6.25
CA ARG A 56 -0.64 -7.46 5.29
C ARG A 56 -0.64 -6.07 5.92
N PHE A 57 -1.55 -5.80 6.84
CA PHE A 57 -1.81 -4.45 7.33
C PHE A 57 -1.40 -4.25 8.78
N VAL A 58 -1.49 -5.27 9.64
CA VAL A 58 -1.16 -5.11 11.08
C VAL A 58 0.32 -5.37 11.38
N LEU A 59 0.95 -6.32 10.67
CA LEU A 59 2.33 -6.74 10.93
C LEU A 59 3.38 -6.07 10.05
N ILE A 60 2.96 -5.29 9.05
CA ILE A 60 3.87 -4.68 8.08
C ILE A 60 3.77 -3.17 8.21
N ASP A 61 4.92 -2.55 8.47
CA ASP A 61 5.12 -1.12 8.37
C ASP A 61 5.89 -0.80 7.09
N TYR A 62 5.63 0.39 6.53
CA TYR A 62 6.41 0.91 5.42
C TYR A 62 7.12 2.19 5.85
N LYS A 63 8.38 2.34 5.45
CA LYS A 63 9.17 3.55 5.65
C LYS A 63 9.62 4.07 4.29
N TYR A 64 9.29 5.31 3.99
CA TYR A 64 9.69 5.97 2.75
C TYR A 64 10.93 6.83 3.03
N VAL A 65 11.93 6.73 2.17
CA VAL A 65 13.20 7.44 2.31
C VAL A 65 13.58 8.06 0.99
N VAL A 66 13.89 9.35 1.01
CA VAL A 66 14.55 10.05 -0.10
C VAL A 66 16.01 10.22 0.28
N GLN A 67 16.92 9.70 -0.54
CA GLN A 67 18.36 9.75 -0.35
C GLN A 67 19.01 10.52 -1.50
N ASP A 68 20.04 11.31 -1.18
CA ASP A 68 20.87 11.97 -2.17
C ASP A 68 21.77 10.93 -2.88
N ASN A 69 21.85 11.03 -4.20
CA ASN A 69 22.72 10.21 -5.02
C ASN A 69 23.96 11.02 -5.35
N ASN A 70 25.15 10.41 -5.21
CA ASN A 70 26.46 11.03 -5.49
C ASN A 70 26.57 11.69 -6.88
N TYR A 71 25.65 11.41 -7.80
CA TYR A 71 25.56 11.98 -9.15
C TYR A 71 24.51 13.10 -9.28
N ASN A 72 24.33 13.94 -8.24
CA ASN A 72 23.48 15.14 -8.29
C ASN A 72 21.98 14.84 -8.55
N GLY A 73 21.50 13.71 -8.03
CA GLY A 73 20.12 13.26 -8.18
C GLY A 73 19.56 12.76 -6.86
N TYR A 74 18.27 12.51 -6.79
CA TYR A 74 17.64 11.96 -5.59
C TYR A 74 17.02 10.60 -5.88
N ASP A 75 17.20 9.66 -4.98
CA ASP A 75 16.62 8.33 -5.06
C ASP A 75 15.50 8.18 -4.03
N PHE A 76 14.38 7.63 -4.49
CA PHE A 76 13.22 7.29 -3.66
C PHE A 76 13.23 5.79 -3.34
N LEU A 77 13.27 5.48 -2.05
CA LEU A 77 13.33 4.13 -1.52
C LEU A 77 12.13 3.86 -0.62
N ILE A 78 11.56 2.67 -0.76
CA ILE A 78 10.52 2.15 0.14
C ILE A 78 11.08 0.93 0.85
N TYR A 79 11.08 0.98 2.17
CA TYR A 79 11.44 -0.13 3.04
C TYR A 79 10.18 -0.73 3.64
N LYS A 80 10.10 -2.06 3.56
CA LYS A 80 9.11 -2.88 4.28
C LYS A 80 9.74 -3.34 5.59
N ILE A 81 9.09 -3.01 6.69
CA ILE A 81 9.47 -3.38 8.05
C ILE A 81 8.48 -4.42 8.54
N GLN A 82 8.97 -5.58 8.96
CA GLN A 82 8.16 -6.65 9.54
C GLN A 82 8.84 -7.12 10.81
N GLY A 83 8.38 -6.61 11.95
CA GLY A 83 9.08 -6.79 13.23
C GLY A 83 10.50 -6.23 13.18
N LYS A 84 11.51 -7.11 13.37
CA LYS A 84 12.94 -6.73 13.32
C LYS A 84 13.54 -6.72 11.91
N LYS A 85 12.83 -7.28 10.93
CA LYS A 85 13.35 -7.41 9.56
C LYS A 85 12.99 -6.18 8.75
N VAL A 86 14.01 -5.51 8.19
CA VAL A 86 13.85 -4.39 7.26
C VAL A 86 14.29 -4.85 5.88
N THR A 87 13.42 -4.73 4.89
CA THR A 87 13.69 -5.16 3.50
C THR A 87 13.40 -4.00 2.55
N LYS A 88 14.35 -3.69 1.65
CA LYS A 88 14.11 -2.73 0.56
C LYS A 88 13.19 -3.36 -0.47
N VAL A 89 12.01 -2.78 -0.67
CA VAL A 89 10.98 -3.34 -1.59
C VAL A 89 10.81 -2.51 -2.86
N CYS A 90 11.13 -1.22 -2.82
CA CYS A 90 11.10 -0.36 -3.99
C CYS A 90 12.31 0.56 -3.99
N TYR A 91 12.89 0.76 -5.17
CA TYR A 91 13.95 1.70 -5.44
C TYR A 91 13.65 2.36 -6.79
N VAL A 92 13.50 3.68 -6.78
CA VAL A 92 13.20 4.47 -7.97
C VAL A 92 14.05 5.73 -7.93
N SER A 93 14.83 5.98 -8.97
CA SER A 93 15.52 7.26 -9.12
C SER A 93 14.51 8.33 -9.53
N LEU A 94 14.50 9.47 -8.83
CA LEU A 94 13.50 10.52 -9.05
C LEU A 94 13.59 11.14 -10.45
N SER A 95 14.75 11.06 -11.11
CA SER A 95 14.94 11.48 -12.51
C SER A 95 14.11 10.67 -13.52
N LYS A 96 13.64 9.47 -13.16
CA LYS A 96 12.80 8.61 -14.02
C LYS A 96 11.31 8.75 -13.72
N VAL A 97 10.95 9.54 -12.71
CA VAL A 97 9.55 9.73 -12.31
C VAL A 97 8.87 10.66 -13.30
N ILE A 98 7.71 10.25 -13.78
CA ILE A 98 6.91 10.97 -14.77
C ILE A 98 5.90 11.87 -14.09
N ALA A 99 5.27 11.38 -13.01
CA ALA A 99 4.26 12.13 -12.28
C ALA A 99 4.09 11.58 -10.85
N ILE A 100 3.69 12.47 -9.96
CA ILE A 100 3.22 12.19 -8.61
C ILE A 100 1.88 12.92 -8.44
N PHE A 101 0.82 12.21 -8.12
CA PHE A 101 -0.52 12.80 -7.94
C PHE A 101 -1.31 12.02 -6.91
N ARG A 102 -2.44 12.57 -6.46
CA ARG A 102 -3.31 11.88 -5.50
C ARG A 102 -4.17 10.86 -6.22
N LEU A 103 -4.46 9.73 -5.58
CA LEU A 103 -5.28 8.67 -6.16
C LEU A 103 -6.70 9.15 -6.55
N THR A 104 -7.21 10.23 -5.95
CA THR A 104 -8.48 10.87 -6.34
C THR A 104 -8.44 11.44 -7.75
N ASP A 105 -7.25 11.81 -8.23
CA ASP A 105 -7.03 12.54 -9.49
C ASP A 105 -6.60 11.57 -10.61
N LEU A 106 -6.72 10.25 -10.37
CA LEU A 106 -6.39 9.16 -11.28
C LEU A 106 -7.12 9.15 -12.65
N PRO A 107 -8.38 9.61 -12.81
CA PRO A 107 -9.10 9.43 -14.08
C PRO A 107 -8.50 10.21 -15.26
N ASP A 108 -7.84 11.34 -15.02
CA ASP A 108 -7.24 12.16 -16.07
C ASP A 108 -5.86 11.62 -16.52
N TYR A 109 -5.16 10.91 -15.63
CA TYR A 109 -3.84 10.35 -15.92
C TYR A 109 -3.88 9.15 -16.89
N GLN A 110 -4.83 8.22 -16.72
CA GLN A 110 -4.94 7.05 -17.61
C GLN A 110 -5.21 7.46 -19.07
N LYS A 111 -5.87 8.61 -19.28
CA LYS A 111 -6.06 9.20 -20.60
C LYS A 111 -4.77 9.83 -21.15
N LYS A 112 -3.92 10.41 -20.30
CA LYS A 112 -2.70 11.16 -20.69
C LYS A 112 -1.49 10.26 -20.93
N TYR A 113 -1.35 9.13 -20.23
CA TYR A 113 -0.12 8.29 -20.27
C TYR A 113 -0.37 6.80 -20.58
N GLY A 114 -1.63 6.38 -20.71
CA GLY A 114 -1.99 4.99 -21.01
C GLY A 114 -2.14 4.10 -19.77
N ARG A 115 -2.38 2.80 -20.00
CA ARG A 115 -2.59 1.82 -18.94
C ARG A 115 -1.27 1.44 -18.27
N THR A 116 -1.24 1.46 -16.94
CA THR A 116 -0.12 0.98 -16.13
C THR A 116 0.02 -0.55 -16.26
N SER A 117 1.23 -1.01 -16.57
CA SER A 117 1.56 -2.44 -16.78
C SER A 117 1.64 -3.16 -15.43
N ASN A 118 2.30 -2.54 -14.45
CA ASN A 118 2.45 -3.07 -13.10
C ASN A 118 1.99 -2.06 -12.05
N ARG A 119 1.37 -2.57 -10.98
CA ARG A 119 0.89 -1.76 -9.85
C ARG A 119 1.37 -2.34 -8.53
N PHE A 120 2.16 -1.56 -7.80
CA PHE A 120 2.63 -1.90 -6.46
C PHE A 120 1.94 -1.02 -5.44
N ASN A 121 1.40 -1.63 -4.38
CA ASN A 121 0.72 -0.93 -3.31
C ASN A 121 1.47 -1.13 -1.99
N TYR A 122 2.04 -0.04 -1.49
CA TYR A 122 2.78 0.06 -0.24
C TYR A 122 2.08 0.96 0.78
N CYS A 123 0.75 1.10 0.70
CA CYS A 123 -0.02 1.76 1.76
C CYS A 123 -0.04 0.89 3.02
N VAL A 124 0.10 1.51 4.19
CA VAL A 124 0.00 0.81 5.48
C VAL A 124 -1.47 0.62 5.88
N ASN A 125 -2.36 1.51 5.45
CA ASN A 125 -3.76 1.47 5.85
C ASN A 125 -4.68 0.91 4.76
N ILE A 126 -5.69 0.13 5.17
CA ILE A 126 -6.80 -0.26 4.30
C ILE A 126 -7.62 0.98 3.99
N GLY A 127 -7.73 1.34 2.70
CA GLY A 127 -8.51 2.50 2.26
C GLY A 127 -7.97 3.82 2.83
N ALA A 128 -6.65 4.01 2.76
CA ALA A 128 -5.98 5.24 3.16
C ALA A 128 -6.66 6.49 2.54
N LYS A 129 -6.97 7.48 3.38
CA LYS A 129 -7.65 8.72 2.95
C LYS A 129 -6.80 9.52 1.97
N GLU A 130 -5.48 9.54 2.18
CA GLU A 130 -4.54 10.26 1.33
C GLU A 130 -3.55 9.25 0.75
N THR A 131 -3.91 8.69 -0.41
CA THR A 131 -3.03 7.82 -1.19
C THR A 131 -2.42 8.64 -2.31
N PHE A 132 -1.09 8.64 -2.41
CA PHE A 132 -0.37 9.20 -3.53
C PHE A 132 0.09 8.10 -4.46
N VAL A 133 0.15 8.44 -5.75
CA VAL A 133 0.55 7.56 -6.84
C VAL A 133 1.77 8.17 -7.49
N LEU A 134 2.88 7.44 -7.47
CA LEU A 134 4.10 7.76 -8.21
C LEU A 134 4.18 6.84 -9.42
N ILE A 135 4.40 7.43 -10.58
CA ILE A 135 4.51 6.69 -11.82
C ILE A 135 5.86 6.95 -12.46
N PHE A 136 6.53 5.87 -12.84
CA PHE A 136 7.79 5.91 -13.54
C PHE A 136 7.77 4.91 -14.69
N ARG A 137 8.67 5.10 -15.65
CA ARG A 137 8.85 4.19 -16.78
C ARG A 137 10.12 3.39 -16.58
N ASP A 138 10.00 2.08 -16.71
CA ASP A 138 11.13 1.17 -16.78
C ASP A 138 11.12 0.47 -18.15
N GLY A 139 11.98 0.92 -19.06
CA GLY A 139 11.94 0.51 -20.47
C GLY A 139 10.61 0.88 -21.15
N LYS A 140 9.82 -0.14 -21.51
CA LYS A 140 8.49 0.02 -22.13
C LYS A 140 7.35 -0.04 -21.11
N ASP A 141 7.62 -0.45 -19.88
CA ASP A 141 6.60 -0.65 -18.86
C ASP A 141 6.37 0.63 -18.04
N LEU A 142 5.10 0.94 -17.84
CA LEU A 142 4.65 2.01 -16.95
C LEU A 142 4.31 1.40 -15.59
N ILE A 143 5.08 1.76 -14.56
CA ILE A 143 4.96 1.18 -13.22
C ILE A 143 4.31 2.19 -12.29
N GLU A 144 3.26 1.74 -11.60
CA GLU A 144 2.49 2.51 -10.63
C GLU A 144 2.88 2.11 -9.22
N VAL A 145 3.31 3.06 -8.41
CA VAL A 145 3.64 2.87 -6.99
C VAL A 145 2.68 3.69 -6.15
N ARG A 146 1.82 3.01 -5.39
CA ARG A 146 0.92 3.63 -4.43
C ARG A 146 1.53 3.60 -3.04
N PHE A 147 1.50 4.75 -2.38
CA PHE A 147 2.03 4.90 -1.03
C PHE A 147 1.24 5.99 -0.29
N GLU A 148 1.40 6.03 1.02
CA GLU A 148 0.61 6.87 1.93
C GLU A 148 1.52 7.87 2.67
N PRO A 149 2.10 8.87 1.98
CA PRO A 149 2.88 9.93 2.62
C PRO A 149 1.97 10.98 3.26
N ASP A 150 2.52 11.77 4.19
CA ASP A 150 1.88 13.04 4.59
C ASP A 150 2.00 14.07 3.44
N ARG A 151 1.11 15.07 3.41
CA ARG A 151 1.09 16.11 2.37
C ARG A 151 2.44 16.80 2.22
N LYS A 152 3.07 17.17 3.34
CA LYS A 152 4.39 17.82 3.34
C LYS A 152 5.44 16.96 2.63
N PHE A 153 5.47 15.67 2.92
CA PHE A 153 6.43 14.76 2.29
C PHE A 153 6.15 14.57 0.80
N ALA A 154 4.88 14.53 0.39
CA ALA A 154 4.51 14.44 -1.02
C ALA A 154 4.89 15.72 -1.79
N ASP A 155 4.65 16.89 -1.20
CA ASP A 155 4.99 18.19 -1.80
C ASP A 155 6.51 18.35 -1.94
N ASP A 156 7.28 17.97 -0.91
CA ASP A 156 8.73 17.95 -0.96
C ASP A 156 9.25 16.97 -2.02
N LEU A 157 8.65 15.78 -2.11
CA LEU A 157 8.99 14.78 -3.14
C LEU A 157 8.71 15.30 -4.56
N ALA A 158 7.58 15.96 -4.78
CA ALA A 158 7.21 16.54 -6.07
C ALA A 158 8.17 17.66 -6.49
N LYS A 159 8.56 18.54 -5.55
CA LYS A 159 9.56 19.58 -5.77
C LYS A 159 10.92 18.99 -6.14
N ILE A 160 11.36 17.96 -5.41
CA ILE A 160 12.65 17.30 -5.64
C ILE A 160 12.67 16.55 -6.97
N ALA A 161 11.54 15.94 -7.36
CA ALA A 161 11.40 15.27 -8.64
C ALA A 161 11.41 16.25 -9.84
N ALA A 162 11.48 17.56 -9.60
CA ALA A 162 11.43 18.61 -10.62
C ALA A 162 10.27 18.42 -11.62
N LEU A 163 9.15 17.87 -11.12
CA LEU A 163 7.94 17.73 -11.90
C LEU A 163 7.36 19.13 -12.13
N PRO A 164 6.81 19.43 -13.32
CA PRO A 164 6.14 20.69 -13.53
C PRO A 164 5.02 20.78 -12.49
N SER A 165 5.09 21.80 -11.65
CA SER A 165 3.96 22.22 -10.86
C SER A 165 2.85 22.56 -11.84
N GLU A 166 1.83 21.70 -11.97
CA GLU A 166 0.53 22.10 -12.52
C GLU A 166 -0.08 23.09 -11.53
N ASN A 167 0.44 24.31 -11.58
CA ASN A 167 -0.12 25.55 -11.06
C ASN A 167 0.35 26.64 -12.03
N GLU A 168 -0.29 26.66 -13.19
CA GLU A 168 -0.62 27.89 -13.92
C GLU A 168 -1.95 27.68 -14.66
#